data_AF-A0A225UP93-F1
#
_entry.id   AF-A0A225UP93-F1
#
_cell.length_a   1.000
_cell.length_b   1.000
_cell.length_c   1.000
_cell.angle_alpha   90.00
_cell.angle_beta   90.00
_cell.angle_gamma   90.00
#
_symmetry.space_group_name_H-M   'P 1'
#
loop_
_entity.id
_entity.type
_entity.pdbx_description
1 polymer ?
#
loop_
_entity_poly.entity_id
_entity_poly.type
_entity_poly.pdbx_seq_one_letter_code
_entity_poly.pdbx_strand_id
1 'polypeptide(L)'
;MTSRQLCVFYFTDLGKGLFECQSCGRHRKKTPGSGYSKLNSHLNSKHVGFAEEYAELHAAGTPSLTAFGFVDEVSRNIYQWMEWISARNLPITEVENKITRAVVITNPTTVKTLKQHMRHMGTSFCLMFDGWTSNSLHFLGIYVVFILDGERCQHLLALSLMEERQSAEAHVDHISAVLDVYEKEMDMVKFMVGDNCSTYQNIATGLGIPLIGCASHRFNLAINRFLQDYQPQIDQIQNLMIQLRH
;
A
#
# COMPACT_ATOMS: atom_id res chain seq x y z
N MET A 1 2.16 -35.69 20.43
CA MET A 1 0.97 -35.65 19.54
C MET A 1 -0.04 -36.69 20.00
N THR A 2 -1.28 -36.30 20.29
CA THR A 2 -2.33 -37.21 20.77
C THR A 2 -3.27 -37.63 19.64
N SER A 3 -3.90 -38.81 19.76
CA SER A 3 -4.93 -39.26 18.81
C SER A 3 -6.12 -38.31 18.67
N ARG A 4 -6.40 -37.53 19.72
CA ARG A 4 -7.44 -36.50 19.70
C ARG A 4 -7.02 -35.28 18.86
N GLN A 5 -5.77 -34.82 19.01
CA GLN A 5 -5.22 -33.71 18.24
C GLN A 5 -5.23 -34.00 16.73
N LEU A 6 -4.79 -35.19 16.33
CA LEU A 6 -4.83 -35.66 14.95
C LEU A 6 -6.26 -35.73 14.40
N CYS A 7 -7.20 -36.21 15.21
CA CYS A 7 -8.60 -36.28 14.80
C CYS A 7 -9.21 -34.89 14.56
N VAL A 8 -8.95 -33.93 15.46
CA VAL A 8 -9.46 -32.55 15.31
C VAL A 8 -8.88 -31.88 14.08
N PHE A 9 -7.65 -32.20 13.71
CA PHE A 9 -6.96 -31.60 12.57
C PHE A 9 -7.36 -32.19 11.22
N TYR A 10 -7.48 -33.52 11.11
CA TYR A 10 -7.72 -34.19 9.82
C TYR A 10 -9.19 -34.52 9.55
N PHE A 11 -10.10 -34.29 10.50
CA PHE A 11 -11.50 -34.67 10.35
C PHE A 11 -12.48 -33.57 10.77
N THR A 12 -13.53 -33.38 9.97
CA THR A 12 -14.71 -32.60 10.31
C THR A 12 -15.75 -33.50 10.98
N ASP A 13 -16.26 -33.12 12.16
CA ASP A 13 -17.40 -33.82 12.80
C ASP A 13 -18.70 -33.38 12.14
N LEU A 14 -19.39 -34.31 11.48
CA LEU A 14 -20.68 -34.08 10.82
C LEU A 14 -21.86 -34.39 11.76
N GLY A 15 -21.59 -34.69 13.03
CA GLY A 15 -22.57 -35.07 14.03
C GLY A 15 -22.93 -36.56 13.99
N LYS A 16 -23.62 -37.02 15.05
CA LYS A 16 -24.08 -38.41 15.21
C LYS A 16 -22.97 -39.47 15.04
N GLY A 17 -21.73 -39.11 15.37
CA GLY A 17 -20.56 -39.99 15.25
C GLY A 17 -20.07 -40.19 13.81
N LEU A 18 -20.46 -39.33 12.86
CA LEU A 18 -19.96 -39.33 11.50
C LEU A 18 -18.87 -38.26 11.34
N PHE A 19 -17.73 -38.66 10.77
CA PHE A 19 -16.59 -37.79 10.54
C PHE A 19 -16.20 -37.83 9.06
N GLU A 20 -15.81 -36.71 8.49
CA GLU A 20 -15.27 -36.63 7.13
C GLU A 20 -13.77 -36.33 7.19
N CYS A 21 -12.96 -37.14 6.49
CA CYS A 21 -11.53 -36.87 6.37
C CYS A 21 -11.29 -35.69 5.43
N GLN A 22 -10.73 -34.60 5.94
CA GLN A 22 -10.51 -33.37 5.18
C GLN A 22 -9.46 -33.55 4.05
N SER A 23 -8.59 -34.55 4.13
CA SER A 23 -7.60 -34.86 3.10
C SER A 23 -8.15 -35.65 1.90
N CYS A 24 -9.19 -36.48 2.08
CA CYS A 24 -9.71 -37.34 0.99
C CYS A 24 -11.24 -37.40 0.87
N GLY A 25 -11.98 -36.59 1.63
CA GLY A 25 -13.44 -36.54 1.64
C GLY A 25 -14.14 -37.82 2.11
N ARG A 26 -13.41 -38.81 2.64
CA ARG A 26 -14.00 -40.10 3.03
C ARG A 26 -14.69 -40.00 4.39
N HIS A 27 -15.94 -40.45 4.40
CA HIS A 27 -16.75 -40.57 5.60
C HIS A 27 -16.34 -41.76 6.47
N ARG A 28 -16.29 -41.55 7.79
CA ARG A 28 -15.93 -42.53 8.81
C ARG A 28 -16.87 -42.44 10.01
N LYS A 29 -17.40 -43.59 10.42
CA LYS A 29 -18.24 -43.69 11.62
C LYS A 29 -17.40 -44.03 12.84
N LYS A 30 -17.66 -43.31 13.92
CA LYS A 30 -17.12 -43.55 15.25
C LYS A 30 -18.27 -43.95 16.18
N THR A 31 -18.09 -45.06 16.88
CA THR A 31 -19.09 -45.54 17.86
C THR A 31 -19.11 -44.59 19.06
N PRO A 32 -20.28 -44.21 19.60
CA PRO A 32 -20.37 -43.46 20.86
C PRO A 32 -19.56 -44.16 21.97
N GLY A 33 -18.76 -43.41 22.73
CA GLY A 33 -17.89 -43.97 23.78
C GLY A 33 -16.60 -44.65 23.31
N SER A 34 -16.41 -44.91 22.01
CA SER A 34 -15.15 -45.47 21.48
C SER A 34 -14.05 -44.39 21.33
N GLY A 35 -12.78 -44.80 21.39
CA GLY A 35 -11.63 -43.93 21.14
C GLY A 35 -11.45 -43.54 19.66
N TYR A 36 -10.37 -42.80 19.35
CA TYR A 36 -10.07 -42.28 18.00
C TYR A 36 -9.38 -43.30 17.08
N SER A 37 -9.18 -44.55 17.52
CA SER A 37 -8.37 -45.56 16.84
C SER A 37 -8.84 -45.86 15.41
N LYS A 38 -10.16 -45.84 15.14
CA LYS A 38 -10.70 -46.07 13.78
C LYS A 38 -10.37 -44.94 12.81
N LEU A 39 -10.34 -43.70 13.30
CA LEU A 39 -10.00 -42.52 12.50
C LEU A 39 -8.49 -42.49 12.23
N ASN A 40 -7.66 -42.77 13.24
CA ASN A 40 -6.21 -42.90 13.05
C ASN A 40 -5.82 -44.08 12.16
N SER A 41 -6.53 -45.21 12.23
CA SER A 41 -6.31 -46.33 11.31
C SER A 41 -6.56 -45.92 9.85
N HIS A 42 -7.55 -45.05 9.61
CA HIS A 42 -7.74 -44.48 8.28
C HIS A 42 -6.56 -43.59 7.85
N LEU A 43 -6.05 -42.73 8.73
CA LEU A 43 -4.88 -41.89 8.44
C LEU A 43 -3.65 -42.75 8.11
N ASN A 44 -3.29 -43.70 8.98
CA ASN A 44 -2.17 -44.61 8.78
C ASN A 44 -2.24 -45.42 7.47
N SER A 45 -3.45 -45.77 7.01
CA SER A 45 -3.63 -46.63 5.83
C SER A 45 -3.79 -45.88 4.51
N LYS A 46 -4.15 -44.59 4.55
CA LYS A 46 -4.46 -43.81 3.33
C LYS A 46 -3.65 -42.52 3.18
N HIS A 47 -3.00 -42.07 4.25
CA HIS A 47 -2.26 -40.81 4.32
C HIS A 47 -0.88 -41.06 4.97
N VAL A 48 0.06 -41.58 4.18
CA VAL A 48 1.43 -41.86 4.66
C VAL A 48 2.11 -40.54 5.02
N GLY A 49 2.77 -40.46 6.18
CA GLY A 49 3.48 -39.24 6.62
C GLY A 49 2.64 -38.20 7.36
N PHE A 50 1.32 -38.41 7.54
CA PHE A 50 0.41 -37.43 8.17
C PHE A 50 0.85 -36.95 9.58
N ALA A 51 1.58 -37.80 10.32
CA ALA A 51 2.08 -37.46 11.65
C ALA A 51 3.35 -36.59 11.59
N GLU A 52 4.20 -36.77 10.57
CA GLU A 52 5.35 -35.90 10.34
C GLU A 52 4.88 -34.53 9.85
N GLU A 53 3.94 -34.50 8.90
CA GLU A 53 3.29 -33.28 8.40
C GLU A 53 2.66 -32.45 9.52
N TYR A 54 1.90 -33.10 10.42
CA TYR A 54 1.32 -32.40 11.58
C TYR A 54 2.41 -31.87 12.55
N ALA A 55 3.51 -32.60 12.73
CA ALA A 55 4.59 -32.17 13.62
C ALA A 55 5.35 -30.97 13.04
N GLU A 56 5.63 -30.96 11.74
CA GLU A 56 6.26 -29.84 11.03
C GLU A 56 5.42 -28.58 11.09
N LEU A 57 4.11 -28.70 10.81
CA LEU A 57 3.17 -27.57 10.87
C LEU A 57 3.06 -26.97 12.27
N HIS A 58 3.16 -27.79 13.32
CA HIS A 58 3.14 -27.32 14.70
C HIS A 58 4.48 -26.77 15.20
N ALA A 59 5.60 -27.10 14.55
CA ALA A 59 6.93 -26.61 14.91
C ALA A 59 7.25 -25.22 14.32
N ALA A 60 6.53 -24.81 13.26
CA ALA A 60 6.68 -23.47 12.69
C ALA A 60 6.23 -22.40 13.71
N GLY A 61 7.19 -21.64 14.25
CA GLY A 61 7.00 -20.64 15.32
C GLY A 61 6.13 -19.43 14.98
N THR A 62 5.40 -19.46 13.87
CA THR A 62 4.37 -18.49 13.52
C THR A 62 3.26 -19.27 12.80
N PRO A 63 2.04 -19.38 13.36
CA PRO A 63 0.99 -20.13 12.72
C PRO A 63 0.52 -19.37 11.48
N SER A 64 1.09 -19.70 10.32
CA SER A 64 0.47 -19.38 9.03
C SER A 64 -0.88 -20.09 8.94
N LEU A 65 -1.74 -19.67 8.02
CA LEU A 65 -3.04 -20.32 7.82
C LEU A 65 -2.95 -21.84 7.62
N THR A 66 -1.84 -22.33 7.05
CA THR A 66 -1.55 -23.76 6.88
C THR A 66 -1.39 -24.52 8.20
N ALA A 67 -1.03 -23.85 9.29
CA ALA A 67 -0.96 -24.45 10.63
C ALA A 67 -2.36 -24.76 11.22
N PHE A 68 -3.43 -24.20 10.65
CA PHE A 68 -4.82 -24.47 11.05
C PHE A 68 -5.44 -25.68 10.32
N GLY A 69 -4.68 -26.37 9.46
CA GLY A 69 -5.13 -27.56 8.75
C GLY A 69 -5.83 -27.25 7.43
N PHE A 70 -6.90 -27.98 7.13
CA PHE A 70 -7.61 -27.86 5.86
C PHE A 70 -8.58 -26.68 5.92
N VAL A 71 -8.10 -25.53 5.48
CA VAL A 71 -8.89 -24.31 5.34
C VAL A 71 -9.51 -24.27 3.94
N ASP A 72 -10.80 -23.98 3.86
CA ASP A 72 -11.49 -23.84 2.58
C ASP A 72 -10.96 -22.63 1.78
N GLU A 73 -11.22 -22.64 0.47
CA GLU A 73 -10.70 -21.61 -0.43
C GLU A 73 -11.18 -20.20 -0.07
N VAL A 74 -12.41 -20.04 0.42
CA VAL A 74 -12.97 -18.74 0.78
C VAL A 74 -12.25 -18.19 2.02
N SER A 75 -12.12 -19.00 3.06
CA SER A 75 -11.39 -18.64 4.28
C SER A 75 -9.91 -18.33 4.00
N ARG A 76 -9.27 -19.08 3.10
CA ARG A 76 -7.90 -18.82 2.66
C ARG A 76 -7.77 -17.50 1.91
N ASN A 77 -8.68 -17.22 0.99
CA ASN A 77 -8.68 -15.98 0.25
C ASN A 77 -8.87 -14.77 1.20
N ILE A 78 -9.84 -14.85 2.12
CA ILE A 78 -10.07 -13.79 3.12
C ILE A 78 -8.82 -13.55 3.97
N TYR A 79 -8.19 -14.61 4.47
CA TYR A 79 -6.98 -14.47 5.27
C TYR A 79 -5.82 -13.83 4.49
N GLN A 80 -5.61 -14.21 3.23
CA GLN A 80 -4.59 -13.60 2.37
C GLN A 80 -4.83 -12.10 2.17
N TRP A 81 -6.09 -11.69 2.01
CA TRP A 81 -6.44 -10.26 1.97
C TRP A 81 -6.17 -9.58 3.31
N MET A 82 -6.53 -10.19 4.44
CA MET A 82 -6.25 -9.61 5.76
C MET A 82 -4.75 -9.46 6.01
N GLU A 83 -3.95 -10.47 5.68
CA GLU A 83 -2.49 -10.43 5.76
C GLU A 83 -1.92 -9.33 4.87
N TRP A 84 -2.38 -9.22 3.61
CA TRP A 84 -1.96 -8.16 2.70
C TRP A 84 -2.25 -6.75 3.25
N ILE A 85 -3.48 -6.52 3.71
CA ILE A 85 -3.92 -5.22 4.24
C ILE A 85 -3.13 -4.85 5.49
N SER A 86 -2.98 -5.78 6.43
CA SER A 86 -2.28 -5.54 7.69
C SER A 86 -0.77 -5.38 7.51
N ALA A 87 -0.12 -6.27 6.77
CA ALA A 87 1.33 -6.24 6.55
C ALA A 87 1.79 -4.99 5.79
N ARG A 88 0.91 -4.41 4.96
CA ARG A 88 1.19 -3.22 4.16
C ARG A 88 0.57 -1.93 4.73
N ASN A 89 -0.14 -2.02 5.85
CA ASN A 89 -0.88 -0.92 6.48
C ASN A 89 -1.78 -0.18 5.47
N LEU A 90 -2.56 -0.92 4.69
CA LEU A 90 -3.45 -0.39 3.66
C LEU A 90 -4.86 -0.12 4.23
N PRO A 91 -5.64 0.78 3.62
CA PRO A 91 -7.07 0.91 3.95
C PRO A 91 -7.84 -0.36 3.62
N ILE A 92 -8.85 -0.72 4.41
CA ILE A 92 -9.70 -1.90 4.15
C ILE A 92 -10.40 -1.80 2.79
N THR A 93 -10.71 -0.58 2.32
CA THR A 93 -11.31 -0.33 1.00
C THR A 93 -10.45 -0.78 -0.18
N GLU A 94 -9.17 -1.06 0.04
CA GLU A 94 -8.23 -1.49 -0.99
C GLU A 94 -8.60 -2.85 -1.60
N VAL A 95 -9.34 -3.69 -0.88
CA VAL A 95 -9.87 -4.97 -1.42
C VAL A 95 -10.86 -4.77 -2.57
N GLU A 96 -11.41 -3.56 -2.73
CA GLU A 96 -12.33 -3.18 -3.81
C GLU A 96 -11.65 -2.34 -4.91
N ASN A 97 -10.39 -1.96 -4.71
CA ASN A 97 -9.64 -1.17 -5.67
C ASN A 97 -9.41 -1.96 -6.97
N LYS A 98 -9.92 -1.41 -8.08
CA LYS A 98 -9.84 -2.05 -9.41
C LYS A 98 -8.40 -2.31 -9.85
N ILE A 99 -7.49 -1.40 -9.55
CA ILE A 99 -6.06 -1.53 -9.90
C ILE A 99 -5.44 -2.64 -9.07
N THR A 100 -5.73 -2.68 -7.77
CA THR A 100 -5.17 -3.70 -6.87
C THR A 100 -5.65 -5.09 -7.22
N ARG A 101 -6.95 -5.26 -7.53
CA ARG A 101 -7.47 -6.53 -8.04
C ARG A 101 -6.79 -6.98 -9.32
N ALA A 102 -6.50 -6.06 -10.23
CA ALA A 102 -5.76 -6.36 -11.46
C ALA A 102 -4.31 -6.76 -11.15
N VAL A 103 -3.64 -6.12 -10.20
CA VAL A 103 -2.23 -6.40 -9.85
C VAL A 103 -2.07 -7.72 -9.09
N VAL A 104 -2.99 -8.09 -8.19
CA VAL A 104 -2.90 -9.33 -7.40
C VAL A 104 -2.87 -10.59 -8.29
N ILE A 105 -3.38 -10.51 -9.53
CA ILE A 105 -3.34 -11.61 -10.50
C ILE A 105 -2.19 -11.51 -11.51
N THR A 106 -1.34 -10.48 -11.43
CA THR A 106 -0.19 -10.32 -12.35
C THR A 106 0.99 -11.21 -11.97
N ASN A 107 1.79 -11.57 -12.98
CA ASN A 107 3.05 -12.27 -12.73
C ASN A 107 4.01 -11.38 -11.93
N PRO A 108 4.82 -11.98 -11.02
CA PRO A 108 5.86 -11.24 -10.31
C PRO A 108 6.82 -10.52 -11.26
N THR A 109 7.26 -9.33 -10.87
CA THR A 109 8.28 -8.55 -11.58
C THR A 109 9.41 -8.15 -10.63
N THR A 110 10.49 -7.59 -11.15
CA THR A 110 11.62 -7.10 -10.35
C THR A 110 11.64 -5.58 -10.31
N VAL A 111 12.27 -5.01 -9.27
CA VAL A 111 12.50 -3.55 -9.20
C VAL A 111 13.26 -3.05 -10.42
N LYS A 112 14.23 -3.83 -10.93
CA LYS A 112 15.01 -3.48 -12.13
C LYS A 112 14.11 -3.38 -13.37
N THR A 113 13.26 -4.38 -13.59
CA THR A 113 12.30 -4.39 -14.69
C THR A 113 11.31 -3.23 -14.57
N LEU A 114 10.75 -3.01 -13.38
CA LEU A 114 9.81 -1.91 -13.15
C LEU A 114 10.46 -0.55 -13.41
N LYS A 115 11.67 -0.30 -12.87
CA LYS A 115 12.44 0.92 -13.14
C LYS A 115 12.69 1.10 -14.63
N GLN A 116 13.05 0.05 -15.36
CA GLN A 116 13.27 0.12 -16.80
C GLN A 116 12.01 0.59 -17.55
N HIS A 117 10.83 0.11 -17.17
CA HIS A 117 9.57 0.54 -17.79
C HIS A 117 9.05 1.89 -17.27
N MET A 118 9.44 2.33 -16.08
CA MET A 118 9.12 3.68 -15.59
C MET A 118 9.94 4.77 -16.30
N ARG A 119 11.01 4.41 -17.03
CA ARG A 119 11.85 5.35 -17.80
C ARG A 119 11.22 5.87 -19.08
N HIS A 120 9.99 5.52 -19.43
CA HIS A 120 9.27 6.06 -20.60
C HIS A 120 8.88 7.55 -20.46
N MET A 121 9.60 8.29 -19.63
CA MET A 121 9.57 9.75 -19.63
C MET A 121 10.47 10.20 -20.80
N GLY A 122 9.98 11.10 -21.65
CA GLY A 122 10.78 11.63 -22.76
C GLY A 122 11.97 12.47 -22.30
N THR A 123 12.56 13.23 -23.22
CA THR A 123 13.61 14.23 -22.95
C THR A 123 13.06 15.64 -22.77
N SER A 124 11.73 15.77 -22.72
CA SER A 124 11.04 17.05 -22.53
C SER A 124 9.87 16.84 -21.59
N PHE A 125 9.96 17.42 -20.40
CA PHE A 125 8.94 17.34 -19.37
C PHE A 125 8.98 18.58 -18.49
N CYS A 126 7.98 18.75 -17.63
CA CYS A 126 8.02 19.73 -16.55
C CYS A 126 7.96 19.06 -15.19
N LEU A 127 8.43 19.77 -14.18
CA LEU A 127 8.35 19.35 -12.80
C LEU A 127 7.22 20.10 -12.11
N MET A 128 6.36 19.37 -11.42
CA MET A 128 5.30 19.93 -10.58
C MET A 128 5.60 19.60 -9.12
N PHE A 129 5.56 20.63 -8.28
CA PHE A 129 5.91 20.55 -6.87
C PHE A 129 4.65 20.75 -6.02
N ASP A 130 4.52 19.91 -5.00
CA ASP A 130 3.51 20.05 -3.96
C ASP A 130 4.19 20.00 -2.60
N GLY A 131 4.11 21.10 -1.86
CA GLY A 131 4.75 21.25 -0.56
C GLY A 131 3.70 21.42 0.53
N TRP A 132 3.76 20.60 1.58
CA TRP A 132 2.84 20.73 2.72
C TRP A 132 3.53 20.41 4.04
N THR A 133 2.96 20.92 5.12
CA THR A 133 3.45 20.66 6.47
C THR A 133 2.45 19.79 7.22
N SER A 134 2.94 18.76 7.91
CA SER A 134 2.14 17.95 8.82
C SER A 134 2.92 17.66 10.09
N ASN A 135 2.37 18.04 11.24
CA ASN A 135 2.98 17.85 12.57
C ASN A 135 4.47 18.27 12.64
N SER A 136 4.77 19.48 12.15
CA SER A 136 6.12 20.07 12.09
C SER A 136 7.09 19.44 11.09
N LEU A 137 6.64 18.45 10.31
CA LEU A 137 7.41 17.90 9.19
C LEU A 137 6.97 18.55 7.88
N HIS A 138 7.94 19.01 7.10
CA HIS A 138 7.68 19.52 5.75
C HIS A 138 7.89 18.41 4.75
N PHE A 139 6.91 18.22 3.89
CA PHE A 139 6.91 17.24 2.82
C PHE A 139 7.00 17.96 1.49
N LEU A 140 7.74 17.37 0.57
CA LEU A 140 7.83 17.79 -0.82
C LEU A 140 7.52 16.61 -1.73
N GLY A 141 6.40 16.70 -2.43
CA GLY A 141 6.08 15.87 -3.58
C GLY A 141 6.67 16.48 -4.85
N ILE A 142 7.44 15.68 -5.58
CA ILE A 142 7.97 16.03 -6.91
C ILE A 142 7.28 15.14 -7.93
N TYR A 143 6.57 15.74 -8.87
CA TYR A 143 5.91 15.07 -9.96
C TYR A 143 6.58 15.43 -11.28
N VAL A 144 6.66 14.47 -12.19
CA VAL A 144 6.94 14.73 -13.60
C VAL A 144 5.61 14.84 -14.34
N VAL A 145 5.54 15.78 -15.28
CA VAL A 145 4.42 15.90 -16.22
C VAL A 145 4.96 16.01 -17.63
N PHE A 146 4.44 15.19 -18.53
CA PHE A 146 4.85 15.15 -19.94
C PHE A 146 3.67 14.73 -20.83
N ILE A 147 3.87 14.83 -22.15
CA ILE A 147 2.91 14.34 -23.14
C ILE A 147 3.48 13.06 -23.75
N LEU A 148 2.69 11.99 -23.76
CA LEU A 148 2.98 10.74 -24.46
C LEU A 148 1.80 10.41 -25.35
N ASP A 149 2.05 10.24 -26.66
CA ASP A 149 1.01 9.93 -27.65
C ASP A 149 -0.20 10.89 -27.64
N GLY A 150 0.04 12.17 -27.34
CA GLY A 150 -0.99 13.21 -27.26
C GLY A 150 -1.72 13.29 -25.92
N GLU A 151 -1.46 12.36 -25.00
CA GLU A 151 -2.08 12.31 -23.68
C GLU A 151 -1.16 12.90 -22.61
N ARG A 152 -1.74 13.62 -21.65
CA ARG A 152 -1.00 14.17 -20.50
C ARG A 152 -0.73 13.07 -19.48
N CYS A 153 0.54 12.74 -19.30
CA CYS A 153 1.02 11.84 -18.25
C CYS A 153 1.51 12.63 -17.04
N GLN A 154 1.20 12.15 -15.84
CA GLN A 154 1.69 12.70 -14.57
C GLN A 154 2.10 11.54 -13.66
N HIS A 155 3.33 11.56 -13.16
CA HIS A 155 3.84 10.55 -12.22
C HIS A 155 4.53 11.21 -11.02
N LEU A 156 4.32 10.66 -9.83
CA LEU A 156 5.08 11.04 -8.65
C LEU A 156 6.49 10.44 -8.76
N LEU A 157 7.51 11.29 -8.79
CA LEU A 157 8.91 10.88 -8.82
C LEU A 157 9.47 10.64 -7.42
N ALA A 158 9.15 11.53 -6.49
CA ALA A 158 9.64 11.48 -5.12
C ALA A 158 8.65 12.11 -4.15
N LEU A 159 8.60 11.54 -2.94
CA LEU A 159 8.00 12.14 -1.77
C LEU A 159 9.08 12.23 -0.70
N SER A 160 9.48 13.45 -0.34
CA SER A 160 10.66 13.68 0.50
C SER A 160 10.29 14.49 1.73
N LEU A 161 10.93 14.14 2.85
CA LEU A 161 10.96 14.97 4.04
C LEU A 161 12.01 16.06 3.82
N MET A 162 11.58 17.31 3.95
CA MET A 162 12.44 18.48 3.81
C MET A 162 12.70 19.07 5.20
N GLU A 163 13.95 19.43 5.48
CA GLU A 163 14.25 20.21 6.68
C GLU A 163 13.76 21.65 6.48
N GLU A 164 13.29 22.29 7.55
CA GLU A 164 12.91 23.70 7.50
C GLU A 164 14.11 24.56 7.09
N ARG A 165 13.90 25.50 6.16
CA ARG A 165 14.89 26.50 5.71
C ARG A 165 16.05 25.96 4.86
N GLN A 166 15.81 24.92 4.06
CA GLN A 166 16.77 24.55 3.02
C GLN A 166 16.93 25.67 1.98
N SER A 167 18.17 25.89 1.53
CA SER A 167 18.48 26.88 0.49
C SER A 167 17.93 26.42 -0.86
N ALA A 168 17.75 27.36 -1.79
CA ALA A 168 17.38 27.01 -3.17
C ALA A 168 18.38 26.02 -3.81
N GLU A 169 19.67 26.11 -3.45
CA GLU A 169 20.72 25.19 -3.90
C GLU A 169 20.49 23.76 -3.40
N ALA A 170 20.19 23.58 -2.11
CA ALA A 170 19.89 22.26 -1.56
C ALA A 170 18.66 21.61 -2.22
N HIS A 171 17.66 22.42 -2.57
CA HIS A 171 16.51 21.95 -3.34
C HIS A 171 16.91 21.52 -4.76
N VAL A 172 17.81 22.25 -5.43
CA VAL A 172 18.31 21.88 -6.77
C VAL A 172 19.08 20.57 -6.72
N ASP A 173 19.96 20.40 -5.73
CA ASP A 173 20.72 19.15 -5.54
C ASP A 173 19.78 17.96 -5.31
N HIS A 174 18.73 18.17 -4.50
CA HIS A 174 17.70 17.16 -4.27
C HIS A 174 16.92 16.82 -5.54
N ILE A 175 16.52 17.82 -6.33
CA ILE A 175 15.83 17.58 -7.61
C ILE A 175 16.74 16.80 -8.56
N SER A 176 18.01 17.17 -8.68
CA SER A 176 19.00 16.46 -9.51
C SER A 176 19.14 15.00 -9.07
N ALA A 177 19.31 14.75 -7.77
CA ALA A 177 19.40 13.39 -7.24
C ALA A 177 18.13 12.56 -7.52
N VAL A 178 16.95 13.19 -7.48
CA VAL A 178 15.69 12.52 -7.85
C VAL A 178 15.67 12.21 -9.35
N LEU A 179 16.09 13.12 -10.22
CA LEU A 179 16.15 12.91 -11.66
C LEU A 179 17.15 11.81 -12.05
N ASP A 180 18.29 11.75 -11.37
CA ASP A 180 19.34 10.73 -11.59
C ASP A 180 18.82 9.29 -11.40
N VAL A 181 17.90 9.09 -10.45
CA VAL A 181 17.26 7.76 -10.23
C VAL A 181 16.54 7.27 -11.49
N TYR A 182 16.05 8.20 -12.30
CA TYR A 182 15.34 7.95 -13.55
C TYR A 182 16.22 8.17 -14.80
N GLU A 183 17.53 8.37 -14.63
CA GLU A 183 18.49 8.69 -15.70
C GLU A 183 18.05 9.91 -16.50
N LYS A 184 17.68 10.98 -15.78
CA LYS A 184 17.26 12.26 -16.34
C LYS A 184 18.14 13.40 -15.88
N GLU A 185 18.24 14.38 -16.75
CA GLU A 185 19.07 15.56 -16.56
C GLU A 185 18.18 16.78 -16.38
N MET A 186 18.70 17.81 -15.68
CA MET A 186 17.96 19.04 -15.41
C MET A 186 17.60 19.81 -16.70
N ASP A 187 18.39 19.69 -17.76
CA ASP A 187 18.15 20.34 -19.07
C ASP A 187 16.89 19.83 -19.81
N MET A 188 16.39 18.66 -19.41
CA MET A 188 15.16 18.08 -19.91
C MET A 188 13.92 18.75 -19.30
N VAL A 189 14.07 19.47 -18.17
CA VAL A 189 13.02 20.23 -17.50
C VAL A 189 12.75 21.52 -18.26
N LYS A 190 11.55 21.69 -18.80
CA LYS A 190 11.18 22.87 -19.62
C LYS A 190 10.57 24.01 -18.82
N PHE A 191 9.94 23.69 -17.70
CA PHE A 191 9.38 24.65 -16.76
C PHE A 191 9.05 23.93 -15.44
N MET A 192 8.76 24.73 -14.42
CA MET A 192 8.31 24.27 -13.11
C MET A 192 6.86 24.71 -12.88
N VAL A 193 6.10 23.90 -12.14
CA VAL A 193 4.75 24.24 -11.66
C VAL A 193 4.73 24.07 -10.16
N GLY A 194 4.24 25.07 -9.43
CA GLY A 194 4.20 24.98 -7.98
C GLY A 194 3.73 26.28 -7.35
N ASP A 195 3.69 26.31 -6.03
CA ASP A 195 3.37 27.53 -5.31
C ASP A 195 4.37 28.65 -5.67
N ASN A 196 3.89 29.89 -5.74
CA ASN A 196 4.73 31.01 -6.15
C ASN A 196 5.58 31.54 -4.98
N CYS A 197 6.15 30.64 -4.17
CA CYS A 197 6.98 31.00 -3.02
C CYS A 197 8.38 31.41 -3.48
N SER A 198 9.10 32.14 -2.61
CA SER A 198 10.45 32.64 -2.91
C SER A 198 11.43 31.53 -3.27
N THR A 199 11.33 30.36 -2.64
CA THR A 199 12.21 29.21 -2.93
C THR A 199 12.09 28.77 -4.37
N TYR A 200 10.89 28.51 -4.89
CA TYR A 200 10.71 28.07 -6.28
C TYR A 200 11.00 29.18 -7.28
N GLN A 201 10.76 30.45 -6.94
CA GLN A 201 11.16 31.58 -7.78
C GLN A 201 12.69 31.64 -7.93
N ASN A 202 13.42 31.47 -6.83
CA ASN A 202 14.89 31.47 -6.83
C ASN A 202 15.44 30.28 -7.63
N ILE A 203 14.86 29.09 -7.47
CA ILE A 203 15.25 27.90 -8.25
C ILE A 203 15.01 28.13 -9.74
N ALA A 204 13.80 28.56 -10.12
CA ALA A 204 13.45 28.80 -11.52
C ALA A 204 14.33 29.86 -12.16
N THR A 205 14.63 30.95 -11.42
CA THR A 205 15.56 32.00 -11.86
C THR A 205 16.97 31.48 -12.01
N GLY A 206 17.48 30.72 -11.04
CA GLY A 206 18.83 30.14 -11.07
C GLY A 206 19.02 29.13 -12.20
N LEU A 207 17.98 28.35 -12.52
CA LEU A 207 17.96 27.39 -13.62
C LEU A 207 17.62 28.03 -14.99
N GLY A 208 17.15 29.28 -15.01
CA GLY A 208 16.74 29.96 -16.24
C GLY A 208 15.49 29.38 -16.90
N ILE A 209 14.60 28.74 -16.13
CA ILE A 209 13.36 28.13 -16.63
C ILE A 209 12.10 28.82 -16.09
N PRO A 210 10.97 28.81 -16.80
CA PRO A 210 9.73 29.42 -16.32
C PRO A 210 9.16 28.73 -15.08
N LEU A 211 8.62 29.51 -14.15
CA LEU A 211 7.77 29.04 -13.06
C LEU A 211 6.31 29.40 -13.33
N ILE A 212 5.44 28.38 -13.38
CA ILE A 212 3.99 28.55 -13.51
C ILE A 212 3.36 28.41 -12.13
N GLY A 213 2.76 29.50 -11.64
CA GLY A 213 2.13 29.54 -10.33
C GLY A 213 0.92 28.59 -10.21
N CYS A 214 0.82 27.93 -9.07
CA CYS A 214 -0.24 26.99 -8.73
C CYS A 214 -1.64 27.63 -8.81
N ALA A 215 -2.55 27.00 -9.57
CA ALA A 215 -3.91 27.50 -9.76
C ALA A 215 -4.75 27.42 -8.48
N SER A 216 -4.63 26.34 -7.70
CA SER A 216 -5.35 26.19 -6.43
C SER A 216 -4.89 27.22 -5.40
N HIS A 217 -3.59 27.52 -5.33
CA HIS A 217 -3.07 28.57 -4.46
C HIS A 217 -3.65 29.95 -4.84
N ARG A 218 -3.67 30.29 -6.13
CA ARG A 218 -4.29 31.54 -6.62
C ARG A 218 -5.79 31.60 -6.31
N PHE A 219 -6.50 30.50 -6.47
CA PHE A 219 -7.92 30.41 -6.12
C PHE A 219 -8.15 30.57 -4.62
N ASN A 220 -7.33 29.93 -3.78
CA ASN A 220 -7.37 30.08 -2.33
C ASN A 220 -7.17 31.55 -1.90
N LEU A 221 -6.21 32.25 -2.51
CA LEU A 221 -6.01 33.69 -2.26
C LEU A 221 -7.24 34.52 -2.66
N ALA A 222 -7.89 34.19 -3.77
CA ALA A 222 -9.11 34.87 -4.20
C ALA A 222 -10.27 34.64 -3.23
N ILE A 223 -10.45 33.39 -2.76
CA ILE A 223 -11.47 33.04 -1.77
C ILE A 223 -11.18 33.73 -0.43
N ASN A 224 -9.94 33.73 0.05
CA ASN A 224 -9.56 34.43 1.27
C ASN A 224 -9.87 35.92 1.19
N ARG A 225 -9.65 36.55 0.02
CA ARG A 225 -10.02 37.94 -0.21
C ARG A 225 -11.54 38.15 -0.20
N PHE A 226 -12.29 37.25 -0.83
CA PHE A 226 -13.76 37.31 -0.84
C PHE A 226 -14.35 37.15 0.57
N LEU A 227 -13.72 36.33 1.42
CA LEU A 227 -14.18 36.06 2.77
C LEU A 227 -13.79 37.11 3.81
N GLN A 228 -13.04 38.16 3.44
CA GLN A 228 -12.58 39.19 4.38
C GLN A 228 -13.73 39.85 5.15
N ASP A 229 -14.85 40.10 4.50
CA ASP A 229 -16.03 40.73 5.13
C ASP A 229 -16.74 39.79 6.12
N TYR A 230 -16.45 38.49 6.07
CA TYR A 230 -17.00 37.47 6.96
C TYR A 230 -16.01 37.04 8.05
N GLN A 231 -14.87 37.73 8.19
CA GLN A 231 -13.86 37.41 9.20
C GLN A 231 -14.42 37.30 10.62
N PRO A 232 -15.35 38.16 11.09
CA PRO A 232 -15.94 38.02 12.43
C PRO A 232 -16.66 36.69 12.66
N GLN A 233 -17.40 36.20 11.66
CA GLN A 233 -18.10 34.92 11.73
C GLN A 233 -17.12 33.75 11.65
N ILE A 234 -16.09 33.86 10.82
CA ILE A 234 -15.01 32.87 10.71
C ILE A 234 -14.29 32.74 12.07
N ASP A 235 -13.99 33.86 12.73
CA ASP A 235 -13.34 33.89 14.04
C ASP A 235 -14.23 33.23 15.11
N GLN A 236 -15.54 33.47 15.09
CA GLN A 236 -16.49 32.79 16.00
C GLN A 236 -16.52 31.28 15.78
N ILE A 237 -16.57 30.83 14.52
CA ILE A 237 -16.51 29.40 14.17
C ILE A 237 -15.17 28.81 14.63
N GLN A 238 -14.06 29.50 14.37
CA GLN A 238 -12.73 29.05 14.78
C GLN A 238 -12.63 28.90 16.31
N ASN A 239 -13.14 29.87 17.08
CA ASN A 239 -13.19 29.80 18.53
C ASN A 239 -13.99 28.59 19.03
N LEU A 240 -15.17 28.35 18.44
CA LEU A 240 -15.98 27.17 18.75
C LEU A 240 -15.23 25.87 18.42
N MET A 241 -14.61 25.79 17.24
CA MET A 241 -13.84 24.62 16.82
C MET A 241 -12.64 24.35 17.73
N ILE A 242 -11.97 25.39 18.24
CA ILE A 242 -10.89 25.25 19.23
C ILE A 242 -11.43 24.69 20.54
N GLN A 243 -12.59 25.18 21.02
CA GLN A 243 -13.22 24.67 22.24
C GLN A 243 -13.66 23.21 22.11
N LEU A 244 -14.12 22.79 20.93
CA LEU A 244 -14.57 21.43 20.64
C LEU A 244 -13.43 20.45 20.30
N ARG A 245 -12.17 20.91 20.27
CA ARG A 245 -11.01 20.09 19.87
C ARG A 245 -10.54 19.12 20.97
N HIS A 246 -11.12 19.21 22.16
CA HIS A 246 -10.83 18.38 23.34
C HIS A 246 -12.03 17.52 23.71
#